data_AF-A0A923Y8D8-F1
#
_entry.id   AF-A0A923Y8D8-F1
#
_cell.length_a   1.000
_cell.length_b   1.000
_cell.length_c   1.000
_cell.angle_alpha   90.00
_cell.angle_beta   90.00
_cell.angle_gamma   90.00
#
_symmetry.space_group_name_H-M   'P 1'
#
loop_
_entity.id
_entity.type
_entity.pdbx_description
1 polymer ?
#
loop_
_entity_poly.entity_id
_entity_poly.type
_entity_poly.pdbx_seq_one_letter_code
_entity_poly.pdbx_strand_id
1 'polypeptide(L)'
;MSLALKLVLSPLLIAQAMATRRAAPVLPEAAGPREGRLGPARGRAAVRVLIAGDSSAAGVGVAHQDQSVAGYLSRALHQRSGRTVRWTLRARSGLTTLQVHEMLRDQRPPVADVAVLITGVNDVIDQVPSQRAVQHREALADWLLGEGLATHVLFAPLPPVHRFPMLPQPLRRVMGDDARRHDDAMARWAATRGDVSHTPIPLDLVPDTMASDGFHPGEPVYRTCGEALAAFIATELIYSETNT
;
A
#
# COMPACT_ATOMS: atom_id res chain seq x y z
N MET A 1 -8.60 17.24 13.91
CA MET A 1 -8.05 18.17 14.94
C MET A 1 -7.63 19.53 14.33
N SER A 2 -7.89 20.66 15.00
CA SER A 2 -7.42 22.00 14.57
C SER A 2 -5.89 22.12 14.62
N LEU A 3 -5.29 22.87 13.69
CA LEU A 3 -3.85 23.15 13.65
C LEU A 3 -3.36 23.78 14.96
N ALA A 4 -4.16 24.66 15.58
CA ALA A 4 -3.85 25.28 16.86
C ALA A 4 -3.67 24.24 17.97
N LEU A 5 -4.53 23.22 18.02
CA LEU A 5 -4.44 22.15 19.02
C LEU A 5 -3.22 21.23 18.76
N LYS A 6 -2.86 21.00 17.48
CA LYS A 6 -1.61 20.29 17.14
C LYS A 6 -0.38 21.06 17.64
N LEU A 7 -0.35 22.38 17.46
CA LEU A 7 0.77 23.23 17.90
C LEU A 7 0.91 23.23 19.41
N VAL A 8 -0.20 23.38 20.15
CA VAL A 8 -0.21 23.31 21.61
C VAL A 8 0.27 21.94 22.12
N LEU A 9 -0.15 20.85 21.48
CA LEU A 9 0.26 19.50 21.86
C LEU A 9 1.62 19.07 21.29
N SER A 10 2.26 19.88 20.45
CA SER A 10 3.45 19.47 19.69
C SER A 10 4.60 18.92 20.56
N PRO A 11 4.94 19.48 21.74
CA PRO A 11 6.01 18.90 22.56
C PRO A 11 5.68 17.48 23.03
N LEU A 12 4.42 17.26 23.44
CA LEU A 12 3.94 15.94 23.86
C LEU A 12 3.90 14.97 22.70
N LEU A 13 3.40 15.38 21.53
CA LEU A 13 3.32 14.55 20.33
C LEU A 13 4.71 14.12 19.86
N ILE A 14 5.67 15.03 19.86
CA ILE A 14 7.08 14.73 19.51
C ILE A 14 7.67 13.75 20.52
N ALA A 15 7.50 13.99 21.83
CA ALA A 15 7.97 13.08 22.86
C ALA A 15 7.38 11.67 22.71
N GLN A 16 6.08 11.56 22.42
CA GLN A 16 5.40 10.29 22.16
C GLN A 16 5.93 9.60 20.90
N ALA A 17 6.10 10.34 19.80
CA ALA A 17 6.62 9.77 18.56
C ALA A 17 8.04 9.22 18.74
N MET A 18 8.90 9.95 19.46
CA MET A 18 10.26 9.51 19.79
C MET A 18 10.26 8.30 20.72
N ALA A 19 9.41 8.28 21.75
CA ALA A 19 9.30 7.16 22.67
C ALA A 19 8.79 5.89 21.96
N THR A 20 7.75 6.01 21.15
CA THR A 20 7.24 4.92 20.30
C THR A 20 8.37 4.41 19.39
N ARG A 21 9.06 5.30 18.65
CA ARG A 21 10.13 4.89 17.73
C ARG A 21 11.28 4.16 18.43
N ARG A 22 11.62 4.55 19.66
CA ARG A 22 12.66 3.88 20.46
C ARG A 22 12.21 2.52 21.01
N ALA A 23 10.92 2.35 21.28
CA ALA A 23 10.36 1.10 21.79
C ALA A 23 10.01 0.09 20.68
N ALA A 24 9.85 0.53 19.43
CA ALA A 24 9.52 -0.34 18.29
C ALA A 24 10.66 -1.33 18.00
N PRO A 25 10.39 -2.65 17.99
CA PRO A 25 11.34 -3.57 17.41
C PRO A 25 11.44 -3.32 15.90
N VAL A 26 12.67 -3.32 15.37
CA VAL A 26 12.89 -3.24 13.93
C VAL A 26 12.59 -4.60 13.33
N LEU A 27 11.48 -4.72 12.62
CA LEU A 27 11.12 -5.94 11.90
C LEU A 27 11.74 -5.94 10.49
N PRO A 28 12.30 -7.07 10.04
CA PRO A 28 12.84 -7.18 8.69
C PRO A 28 11.71 -7.20 7.64
N GLU A 29 12.06 -6.92 6.39
CA GLU A 29 11.18 -7.20 5.26
C GLU A 29 11.00 -8.71 5.09
N ALA A 30 9.84 -9.13 4.57
CA ALA A 30 9.55 -10.54 4.38
C ALA A 30 10.51 -11.19 3.38
N ALA A 31 11.03 -12.37 3.73
CA ALA A 31 11.97 -13.12 2.92
C ALA A 31 11.30 -13.79 1.71
N GLY A 32 12.11 -14.27 0.78
CA GLY A 32 11.64 -15.00 -0.41
C GLY A 32 11.64 -14.15 -1.69
N PRO A 33 11.12 -14.72 -2.80
CA PRO A 33 11.16 -14.07 -4.10
C PRO A 33 10.42 -12.73 -4.10
N ARG A 34 10.96 -11.74 -4.82
CA ARG A 34 10.27 -10.46 -5.10
C ARG A 34 9.69 -10.42 -6.51
N GLU A 35 9.80 -11.51 -7.25
CA GLU A 35 9.24 -11.68 -8.59
C GLU A 35 8.76 -13.12 -8.73
N GLY A 36 7.72 -13.34 -9.51
CA GLY A 36 7.18 -14.69 -9.66
C GLY A 36 6.15 -14.83 -10.76
N ARG A 37 5.79 -16.09 -11.01
CA ARG A 37 4.74 -16.49 -11.94
C ARG A 37 3.88 -17.58 -11.32
N LEU A 38 2.57 -17.40 -11.35
CA LEU A 38 1.58 -18.41 -10.98
C LEU A 38 0.76 -18.81 -12.21
N GLY A 39 0.63 -20.11 -12.46
CA GLY A 39 -0.03 -20.65 -13.64
C GLY A 39 0.94 -21.09 -14.76
N PRO A 40 0.40 -21.76 -15.80
CA PRO A 40 1.20 -22.35 -16.87
C PRO A 40 1.88 -21.30 -17.74
N ALA A 41 3.00 -21.67 -18.37
CA ALA A 41 3.73 -20.78 -19.29
C ALA A 41 3.01 -20.56 -20.62
N ARG A 42 2.10 -21.48 -20.99
CA ARG A 42 1.30 -21.45 -22.22
C ARG A 42 -0.18 -21.32 -21.86
N GLY A 43 -0.95 -20.58 -22.64
CA GLY A 43 -2.36 -20.31 -22.41
C GLY A 43 -2.72 -18.86 -22.73
N ARG A 44 -3.79 -18.35 -22.10
CA ARG A 44 -4.20 -16.94 -22.19
C ARG A 44 -3.04 -16.02 -21.79
N ALA A 45 -3.02 -14.80 -22.35
CA ALA A 45 -2.03 -13.78 -21.99
C ALA A 45 -1.97 -13.60 -20.47
N ALA A 46 -0.76 -13.59 -19.91
CA ALA A 46 -0.58 -13.45 -18.47
C ALA A 46 -0.98 -12.04 -18.01
N VAL A 47 -1.58 -11.95 -16.82
CA VAL A 47 -1.80 -10.67 -16.14
C VAL A 47 -0.51 -10.29 -15.45
N ARG A 48 0.03 -9.11 -15.79
CA ARG A 48 1.27 -8.58 -15.25
C ARG A 48 0.95 -7.56 -14.17
N VAL A 49 1.45 -7.80 -12.96
CA VAL A 49 1.17 -6.95 -11.80
C VAL A 49 2.47 -6.41 -11.22
N LEU A 50 2.60 -5.09 -11.18
CA LEU A 50 3.62 -4.43 -10.37
C LEU A 50 3.02 -4.17 -8.98
N ILE A 51 3.72 -4.55 -7.92
CA ILE A 51 3.38 -4.18 -6.54
C ILE A 51 4.51 -3.27 -6.07
N ALA A 52 4.21 -2.04 -5.68
CA ALA A 52 5.20 -1.11 -5.19
C ALA A 52 4.74 -0.38 -3.93
N GLY A 53 5.68 -0.02 -3.07
CA GLY A 53 5.29 0.62 -1.82
C GLY A 53 6.37 0.68 -0.74
N ASP A 54 5.89 0.86 0.47
CA ASP A 54 6.70 0.97 1.68
C ASP A 54 6.87 -0.38 2.42
N SER A 55 6.91 -0.35 3.75
CA SER A 55 7.04 -1.54 4.59
C SER A 55 5.88 -2.51 4.44
N SER A 56 4.65 -2.02 4.21
CA SER A 56 3.48 -2.89 4.08
C SER A 56 3.50 -3.69 2.77
N ALA A 57 3.93 -3.07 1.66
CA ALA A 57 4.18 -3.79 0.42
C ALA A 57 5.36 -4.77 0.54
N ALA A 58 6.41 -4.40 1.27
CA ALA A 58 7.57 -5.25 1.51
C ALA A 58 7.27 -6.44 2.44
N GLY A 59 6.08 -6.51 3.05
CA GLY A 59 5.65 -7.60 3.92
C GLY A 59 6.25 -7.54 5.33
N VAL A 60 6.66 -6.37 5.82
CA VAL A 60 7.14 -6.24 7.20
C VAL A 60 6.05 -6.72 8.16
N GLY A 61 6.37 -7.63 9.07
CA GLY A 61 5.40 -8.25 9.98
C GLY A 61 5.04 -9.70 9.66
N VAL A 62 5.49 -10.23 8.52
CA VAL A 62 5.43 -11.67 8.21
C VAL A 62 6.81 -12.21 7.80
N ALA A 63 7.00 -13.52 7.90
CA ALA A 63 8.31 -14.13 7.63
C ALA A 63 8.63 -14.17 6.12
N HIS A 64 7.63 -14.45 5.28
CA HIS A 64 7.84 -14.71 3.85
C HIS A 64 6.84 -13.97 2.95
N GLN A 65 7.25 -13.67 1.71
CA GLN A 65 6.44 -12.94 0.73
C GLN A 65 5.16 -13.68 0.32
N ASP A 66 5.12 -15.00 0.49
CA ASP A 66 3.89 -15.77 0.29
C ASP A 66 2.83 -15.46 1.36
N GLN A 67 3.20 -14.93 2.52
CA GLN A 67 2.32 -14.45 3.59
C GLN A 67 2.06 -12.93 3.52
N SER A 68 2.68 -12.22 2.56
CA SER A 68 2.49 -10.77 2.38
C SER A 68 1.36 -10.48 1.38
N VAL A 69 1.07 -9.19 1.16
CA VAL A 69 0.11 -8.76 0.13
C VAL A 69 0.48 -9.35 -1.23
N ALA A 70 1.77 -9.46 -1.58
CA ALA A 70 2.20 -10.01 -2.85
C ALA A 70 1.80 -11.48 -3.03
N GLY A 71 1.98 -12.29 -2.00
CA GLY A 71 1.56 -13.69 -1.99
C GLY A 71 0.05 -13.85 -2.13
N TYR A 72 -0.73 -13.13 -1.32
CA TYR A 72 -2.19 -13.25 -1.35
C TYR A 72 -2.79 -12.68 -2.62
N LEU A 73 -2.34 -11.51 -3.07
CA LEU A 73 -2.83 -10.87 -4.29
C LEU A 73 -2.57 -11.76 -5.49
N SER A 74 -1.36 -12.27 -5.66
CA SER A 74 -1.00 -13.07 -6.84
C SER A 74 -1.79 -14.38 -6.91
N ARG A 75 -1.95 -15.09 -5.78
CA ARG A 75 -2.74 -16.33 -5.71
C ARG A 75 -4.22 -16.07 -5.94
N ALA A 76 -4.81 -15.10 -5.26
CA ALA A 76 -6.23 -14.78 -5.39
C ALA A 76 -6.56 -14.30 -6.80
N LEU A 77 -5.69 -13.50 -7.42
CA LEU A 77 -5.89 -13.02 -8.79
C LEU A 77 -5.80 -14.17 -9.80
N HIS A 78 -4.86 -15.10 -9.63
CA HIS A 78 -4.76 -16.29 -10.46
C HIS A 78 -6.04 -17.14 -10.37
N GLN A 79 -6.52 -17.39 -9.15
CA GLN A 79 -7.74 -18.17 -8.89
C GLN A 79 -8.98 -17.51 -9.50
N ARG A 80 -9.12 -16.18 -9.36
CA ARG A 80 -10.28 -15.43 -9.86
C ARG A 80 -10.27 -15.30 -11.38
N SER A 81 -9.15 -14.91 -11.97
CA SER A 81 -9.07 -14.66 -13.41
C SER A 81 -8.93 -15.94 -14.24
N GLY A 82 -8.45 -17.03 -13.65
CA GLY A 82 -8.04 -18.24 -14.37
C GLY A 82 -6.85 -18.03 -15.31
N ARG A 83 -6.18 -16.86 -15.25
CA ARG A 83 -5.04 -16.49 -16.11
C ARG A 83 -3.74 -16.68 -15.33
N THR A 84 -2.65 -16.92 -16.07
CA THR A 84 -1.32 -16.85 -15.48
C THR A 84 -1.06 -15.46 -14.93
N VAL A 85 -0.56 -15.34 -13.71
CA VAL A 85 -0.18 -14.06 -13.09
C VAL A 85 1.34 -13.97 -13.04
N ARG A 86 1.90 -12.92 -13.63
CA ARG A 86 3.30 -12.53 -13.45
C ARG A 86 3.33 -11.32 -12.54
N TRP A 87 4.10 -11.39 -11.48
CA TRP A 87 4.14 -10.31 -10.50
C TRP A 87 5.57 -9.89 -10.19
N THR A 88 5.73 -8.62 -9.84
CA THR A 88 7.00 -8.01 -9.48
C THR A 88 6.79 -7.07 -8.30
N LEU A 89 7.62 -7.19 -7.27
CA LEU A 89 7.60 -6.39 -6.07
C LEU A 89 8.77 -5.40 -6.08
N ARG A 90 8.45 -4.11 -5.96
CA ARG A 90 9.38 -2.99 -5.80
C ARG A 90 8.96 -2.16 -4.59
N ALA A 91 9.35 -2.62 -3.42
CA ALA A 91 9.06 -1.95 -2.15
C ALA A 91 10.30 -1.83 -1.28
N ARG A 92 10.27 -0.90 -0.33
CA ARG A 92 11.31 -0.78 0.69
C ARG A 92 10.74 -0.15 1.96
N SER A 93 11.09 -0.73 3.10
CA SER A 93 10.61 -0.25 4.39
C SER A 93 11.01 1.22 4.65
N GLY A 94 10.09 1.99 5.23
CA GLY A 94 10.33 3.37 5.65
C GLY A 94 10.28 4.43 4.54
N LEU A 95 9.96 4.08 3.29
CA LEU A 95 9.83 5.07 2.22
C LEU A 95 8.51 5.83 2.26
N THR A 96 8.57 7.14 2.03
CA THR A 96 7.42 7.98 1.65
C THR A 96 7.01 7.73 0.20
N THR A 97 5.83 8.20 -0.20
CA THR A 97 5.38 8.12 -1.61
C THR A 97 6.40 8.71 -2.59
N LEU A 98 6.98 9.86 -2.26
CA LEU A 98 8.00 10.51 -3.10
C LEU A 98 9.23 9.61 -3.28
N GLN A 99 9.72 9.02 -2.19
CA GLN A 99 10.90 8.16 -2.25
C GLN A 99 10.61 6.82 -2.93
N VAL A 100 9.38 6.30 -2.86
CA VAL A 100 8.96 5.14 -3.67
C VAL A 100 9.02 5.50 -5.16
N HIS A 101 8.57 6.70 -5.54
CA HIS A 101 8.68 7.17 -6.92
C HIS A 101 10.14 7.28 -7.37
N GLU A 102 11.02 7.89 -6.57
CA GLU A 102 12.45 7.95 -6.86
C GLU A 102 13.06 6.56 -7.02
N MET A 103 12.76 5.64 -6.11
CA MET A 103 13.22 4.24 -6.19
C MET A 103 12.76 3.56 -7.48
N LEU A 104 11.51 3.76 -7.92
CA LEU A 104 11.01 3.17 -9.16
C LEU A 104 11.66 3.80 -10.40
N ARG A 105 12.04 5.08 -10.36
CA ARG A 105 12.80 5.71 -11.45
C ARG A 105 14.21 5.17 -11.54
N ASP A 106 14.88 5.00 -10.40
CA ASP A 106 16.23 4.42 -10.33
C ASP A 106 16.23 2.93 -10.71
N GLN A 107 15.17 2.22 -10.34
CA GLN A 107 14.99 0.78 -10.54
C GLN A 107 13.75 0.51 -11.38
N ARG A 108 13.80 0.96 -12.64
CA ARG A 108 12.67 0.88 -13.57
C ARG A 108 12.04 -0.53 -13.55
N PRO A 109 10.75 -0.65 -13.21
CA PRO A 109 10.08 -1.95 -13.19
C PRO A 109 9.79 -2.46 -14.61
N PRO A 110 9.55 -3.78 -14.79
CA PRO A 110 9.00 -4.29 -16.04
C PRO A 110 7.58 -3.74 -16.28
N VAL A 111 7.16 -3.71 -17.55
CA VAL A 111 5.80 -3.30 -17.92
C VAL A 111 4.77 -4.22 -17.27
N ALA A 112 3.81 -3.63 -16.57
CA ALA A 112 2.66 -4.27 -15.97
C ALA A 112 1.36 -3.87 -16.69
N ASP A 113 0.32 -4.66 -16.50
CA ASP A 113 -1.03 -4.25 -16.85
C ASP A 113 -1.56 -3.37 -15.69
N VAL A 114 -1.33 -3.80 -14.44
CA VAL A 114 -1.76 -3.03 -13.26
C VAL A 114 -0.59 -2.80 -12.31
N ALA A 115 -0.42 -1.55 -11.88
CA ALA A 115 0.48 -1.19 -10.79
C ALA A 115 -0.31 -0.97 -9.49
N VAL A 116 -0.08 -1.82 -8.51
CA VAL A 116 -0.65 -1.76 -7.16
C VAL A 116 0.30 -1.01 -6.24
N LEU A 117 -0.14 0.15 -5.75
CA LEU A 117 0.66 1.05 -4.92
C LEU A 117 0.18 1.04 -3.47
N ILE A 118 1.07 0.66 -2.56
CA ILE A 118 0.80 0.59 -1.12
C ILE A 118 1.75 1.57 -0.42
N THR A 119 1.29 2.80 -0.27
CA THR A 119 2.07 3.92 0.28
C THR A 119 1.20 4.84 1.12
N GLY A 120 1.77 5.47 2.14
CA GLY A 120 1.16 6.65 2.76
C GLY A 120 1.25 6.77 4.25
N VAL A 121 1.51 5.66 4.94
CA VAL A 121 1.74 5.72 6.38
C VAL A 121 3.00 6.55 6.67
N ASN A 122 4.06 6.41 5.88
CA ASN A 122 5.26 7.24 6.04
C ASN A 122 5.04 8.71 5.67
N ASP A 123 4.17 9.04 4.70
CA ASP A 123 3.79 10.43 4.44
C ASP A 123 3.09 11.05 5.67
N VAL A 124 2.27 10.27 6.38
CA VAL A 124 1.62 10.70 7.63
C VAL A 124 2.63 10.85 8.77
N ILE A 125 3.57 9.89 8.91
CA ILE A 125 4.64 9.95 9.92
C ILE A 125 5.50 11.21 9.70
N ASP A 126 5.90 11.48 8.46
CA ASP A 126 6.73 12.62 8.08
C ASP A 126 5.94 13.93 8.00
N GLN A 127 4.65 13.91 8.38
CA GLN A 127 3.76 15.07 8.40
C GLN A 127 3.69 15.80 7.04
N VAL A 128 3.80 15.05 5.94
CA VAL A 128 3.57 15.57 4.58
C VAL A 128 2.12 16.02 4.49
N PRO A 129 1.83 17.27 4.08
CA PRO A 129 0.43 17.72 3.94
C PRO A 129 -0.34 16.85 2.95
N SER A 130 -1.60 16.51 3.25
CA SER A 130 -2.39 15.57 2.43
C SER A 130 -2.49 15.99 0.96
N GLN A 131 -2.62 17.28 0.67
CA GLN A 131 -2.62 17.81 -0.71
C GLN A 131 -1.30 17.52 -1.43
N ARG A 132 -0.17 17.71 -0.75
CA ARG A 132 1.17 17.42 -1.32
C ARG A 132 1.39 15.91 -1.46
N ALA A 133 0.88 15.12 -0.52
CA ALA A 133 0.93 13.67 -0.60
C ALA A 133 0.11 13.14 -1.79
N VAL A 134 -1.03 13.75 -2.12
CA VAL A 134 -1.78 13.45 -3.36
C VAL A 134 -0.96 13.84 -4.59
N GLN A 135 -0.33 15.01 -4.62
CA GLN A 135 0.55 15.40 -5.74
C GLN A 135 1.71 14.42 -5.97
N HIS A 136 2.30 13.87 -4.89
CA HIS A 136 3.33 12.84 -5.03
C HIS A 136 2.77 11.52 -5.60
N ARG A 137 1.54 11.13 -5.25
CA ARG A 137 0.86 9.93 -5.78
C ARG A 137 0.47 10.12 -7.24
N GLU A 138 -0.06 11.29 -7.57
CA GLU A 138 -0.38 11.72 -8.92
C GLU A 138 0.87 11.66 -9.82
N ALA A 139 1.96 12.32 -9.41
CA ALA A 139 3.21 12.29 -10.16
C ALA A 139 3.76 10.87 -10.37
N LEU A 140 3.60 9.99 -9.38
CA LEU A 140 4.01 8.59 -9.50
C LEU A 140 3.12 7.81 -10.48
N ALA A 141 1.80 8.00 -10.39
CA ALA A 141 0.84 7.35 -11.28
C ALA A 141 1.02 7.84 -12.73
N ASP A 142 1.09 9.15 -12.94
CA ASP A 142 1.28 9.76 -14.25
C ASP A 142 2.61 9.34 -14.89
N TRP A 143 3.67 9.18 -14.10
CA TRP A 143 4.94 8.63 -14.60
C TRP A 143 4.79 7.18 -15.05
N LEU A 144 4.16 6.31 -14.25
CA LEU A 144 3.93 4.91 -14.62
C LEU A 144 3.09 4.77 -15.89
N LEU A 145 2.03 5.56 -16.01
CA LEU A 145 1.11 5.55 -17.15
C LEU A 145 1.77 6.18 -18.39
N GLY A 146 2.38 7.35 -18.25
CA GLY A 146 3.01 8.09 -19.35
C GLY A 146 4.21 7.37 -19.96
N GLU A 147 4.97 6.61 -19.17
CA GLU A 147 6.08 5.78 -19.64
C GLU A 147 5.65 4.40 -20.18
N GLY A 148 4.34 4.11 -20.20
CA GLY A 148 3.80 2.81 -20.62
C GLY A 148 4.23 1.66 -19.71
N LEU A 149 4.53 1.94 -18.44
CA LEU A 149 4.93 0.94 -17.44
C LEU A 149 3.74 0.28 -16.77
N ALA A 150 2.56 0.90 -16.82
CA ALA A 150 1.29 0.34 -16.40
C ALA A 150 0.18 0.82 -17.34
N THR A 151 -0.91 0.06 -17.48
CA THR A 151 -2.14 0.55 -18.14
C THR A 151 -3.14 1.08 -17.12
N HIS A 152 -3.04 0.62 -15.86
CA HIS A 152 -3.86 1.09 -14.74
C HIS A 152 -3.07 1.18 -13.45
N VAL A 153 -3.37 2.16 -12.60
CA VAL A 153 -2.76 2.30 -11.27
C VAL A 153 -3.82 2.12 -10.19
N LEU A 154 -3.60 1.18 -9.28
CA LEU A 154 -4.48 0.89 -8.14
C LEU A 154 -3.79 1.24 -6.83
N PHE A 155 -4.32 2.21 -6.09
CA PHE A 155 -3.85 2.54 -4.75
C PHE A 155 -4.62 1.73 -3.70
N ALA A 156 -3.87 1.08 -2.81
CA ALA A 156 -4.43 0.56 -1.56
C ALA A 156 -4.76 1.72 -0.61
N PRO A 157 -5.78 1.57 0.25
CA PRO A 157 -6.16 2.60 1.20
C PRO A 157 -5.13 2.71 2.32
N LEU A 158 -5.02 3.89 2.93
CA LEU A 158 -4.28 4.01 4.17
C LEU A 158 -5.00 3.23 5.28
N PRO A 159 -4.27 2.50 6.13
CA PRO A 159 -4.89 1.74 7.20
C PRO A 159 -5.53 2.65 8.25
N PRO A 160 -6.47 2.14 9.06
CA PRO A 160 -7.06 2.89 10.17
C PRO A 160 -6.04 3.10 11.31
N VAL A 161 -5.08 4.02 11.14
CA VAL A 161 -3.96 4.27 12.07
C VAL A 161 -4.39 4.56 13.51
N HIS A 162 -5.60 5.09 13.70
CA HIS A 162 -6.20 5.28 15.04
C HIS A 162 -6.40 3.97 15.83
N ARG A 163 -6.29 2.80 15.18
CA ARG A 163 -6.38 1.47 15.81
C ARG A 163 -5.03 0.84 16.10
N PHE A 164 -3.90 1.47 15.74
CA PHE A 164 -2.57 0.89 15.95
C PHE A 164 -2.27 0.77 17.45
N PRO A 165 -2.12 -0.45 18.00
CA PRO A 165 -1.93 -0.65 19.44
C PRO A 165 -0.71 0.07 20.00
N MET A 166 0.38 0.15 19.23
CA MET A 166 1.65 0.74 19.65
C MET A 166 1.60 2.25 19.86
N LEU A 167 0.64 2.96 19.24
CA LEU A 167 0.57 4.41 19.34
C LEU A 167 -0.15 4.85 20.63
N PRO A 168 0.47 5.69 21.49
CA PRO A 168 -0.18 6.22 22.67
C PRO A 168 -1.16 7.35 22.32
N GLN A 169 -2.09 7.67 23.23
CA GLN A 169 -2.90 8.89 23.10
C GLN A 169 -2.14 10.10 23.68
N PRO A 170 -2.20 11.29 23.07
CA PRO A 170 -3.04 11.67 21.93
C PRO A 170 -2.46 11.37 20.52
N LEU A 171 -1.19 10.95 20.40
CA LEU A 171 -0.54 10.71 19.11
C LEU A 171 -1.36 9.82 18.16
N ARG A 172 -1.90 8.71 18.67
CA ARG A 172 -2.74 7.77 17.91
C ARG A 172 -3.95 8.43 17.26
N ARG A 173 -4.64 9.30 18.00
CA ARG A 173 -5.78 10.06 17.46
C ARG A 173 -5.32 11.03 16.37
N VAL A 174 -4.21 11.72 16.59
CA VAL A 174 -3.67 12.69 15.62
C VAL A 174 -3.28 12.02 14.32
N MET A 175 -2.46 10.97 14.38
CA MET A 175 -2.05 10.21 13.20
C MET A 175 -3.25 9.54 12.52
N GLY A 176 -4.23 9.07 13.29
CA GLY A 176 -5.48 8.53 12.74
C GLY A 176 -6.34 9.55 12.00
N ASP A 177 -6.45 10.78 12.51
CA ASP A 177 -7.09 11.91 11.80
C ASP A 177 -6.33 12.26 10.51
N ASP A 178 -4.99 12.27 10.56
CA ASP A 178 -4.15 12.53 9.40
C ASP A 178 -4.30 11.45 8.32
N ALA A 179 -4.20 10.17 8.69
CA ALA A 179 -4.36 9.05 7.77
C ALA A 179 -5.71 9.08 7.05
N ARG A 180 -6.81 9.35 7.78
CA ARG A 180 -8.14 9.54 7.16
C ARG A 180 -8.14 10.70 6.16
N ARG A 181 -7.57 11.85 6.51
CA ARG A 181 -7.51 13.01 5.61
C ARG A 181 -6.71 12.72 4.34
N HIS A 182 -5.63 11.94 4.43
CA HIS A 182 -4.87 11.49 3.29
C HIS A 182 -5.68 10.53 2.42
N ASP A 183 -6.31 9.53 3.04
CA ASP A 183 -7.11 8.53 2.32
C ASP A 183 -8.33 9.16 1.62
N ASP A 184 -9.06 10.05 2.31
CA ASP A 184 -10.20 10.77 1.74
C ASP A 184 -9.77 11.69 0.58
N ALA A 185 -8.61 12.34 0.70
CA ALA A 185 -8.07 13.19 -0.38
C ALA A 185 -7.65 12.35 -1.59
N MET A 186 -7.08 11.18 -1.33
CA MET A 186 -6.70 10.22 -2.36
C MET A 186 -7.91 9.66 -3.09
N ALA A 187 -8.94 9.24 -2.36
CA ALA A 187 -10.19 8.75 -2.93
C ALA A 187 -10.86 9.80 -3.82
N ARG A 188 -10.93 11.06 -3.36
CA ARG A 188 -11.49 12.17 -4.16
C ARG A 188 -10.72 12.43 -5.45
N TRP A 189 -9.39 12.39 -5.41
CA TRP A 189 -8.55 12.57 -6.60
C TRP A 189 -8.65 11.38 -7.54
N ALA A 190 -8.58 10.14 -7.04
CA ALA A 190 -8.73 8.95 -7.88
C ALA A 190 -10.09 8.91 -8.61
N ALA A 191 -11.15 9.39 -7.97
CA ALA A 191 -12.49 9.47 -8.58
C ALA A 191 -12.58 10.43 -9.79
N THR A 192 -11.58 11.30 -10.03
CA THR A 192 -11.52 12.16 -11.23
C THR A 192 -10.79 11.51 -12.41
N ARG A 193 -10.29 10.27 -12.23
CA ARG A 193 -9.44 9.55 -13.18
C ARG A 193 -10.13 8.26 -13.65
N GLY A 194 -9.88 7.86 -14.90
CA GLY A 194 -10.34 6.58 -15.46
C GLY A 194 -9.27 5.49 -15.47
N ASP A 195 -8.01 5.88 -15.36
CA ASP A 195 -6.78 5.08 -15.40
C ASP A 195 -6.13 4.90 -14.01
N VAL A 196 -6.77 5.47 -12.98
CA VAL A 196 -6.36 5.36 -11.58
C VAL A 196 -7.55 4.97 -10.73
N SER A 197 -7.34 4.09 -9.77
CA SER A 197 -8.36 3.71 -8.79
C SER A 197 -7.82 3.71 -7.37
N HIS A 198 -8.72 3.96 -6.43
CA HIS A 198 -8.51 3.78 -5.00
C HIS A 198 -9.67 2.92 -4.51
N THR A 199 -9.36 1.80 -3.85
CA THR A 199 -10.39 0.85 -3.40
C THR A 199 -10.42 0.80 -1.88
N PRO A 200 -11.57 1.09 -1.24
CA PRO A 200 -11.71 0.87 0.19
C PRO A 200 -11.58 -0.62 0.53
N ILE A 201 -10.75 -0.92 1.53
CA ILE A 201 -10.57 -2.28 2.04
C ILE A 201 -10.97 -2.26 3.52
N PRO A 202 -11.92 -3.11 3.95
CA PRO A 202 -12.32 -3.20 5.35
C PRO A 202 -11.21 -3.90 6.15
N LEU A 203 -10.20 -3.14 6.56
CA LEU A 203 -9.09 -3.63 7.36
C LEU A 203 -9.48 -3.63 8.84
N ASP A 204 -9.59 -4.82 9.43
CA ASP A 204 -9.79 -4.95 10.86
C ASP A 204 -8.45 -5.07 11.59
N LEU A 205 -8.03 -3.95 12.19
CA LEU A 205 -6.80 -3.84 12.95
C LEU A 205 -7.13 -3.95 14.45
N VAL A 206 -6.93 -5.15 14.98
CA VAL A 206 -6.99 -5.50 16.40
C VAL A 206 -5.64 -6.08 16.81
N PRO A 207 -5.27 -6.13 18.11
CA PRO A 207 -3.95 -6.61 18.52
C PRO A 207 -3.52 -7.94 17.89
N ASP A 208 -4.45 -8.89 17.75
CA ASP A 208 -4.18 -10.23 17.20
C ASP A 208 -3.96 -10.25 15.67
N THR A 209 -4.33 -9.18 14.97
CA THR A 209 -4.12 -9.03 13.52
C THR A 209 -2.90 -8.16 13.18
N MET A 210 -2.21 -7.64 14.19
CA MET A 210 -0.97 -6.86 14.04
C MET A 210 0.26 -7.76 14.18
N ALA A 211 1.38 -7.31 13.63
CA ALA A 211 2.68 -7.92 13.88
C ALA A 211 3.12 -7.70 15.34
N SER A 212 4.20 -8.38 15.75
CA SER A 212 4.72 -8.31 17.13
C SER A 212 5.15 -6.91 17.59
N ASP A 213 5.30 -5.96 16.66
CA ASP A 213 5.61 -4.56 16.96
C ASP A 213 4.36 -3.71 17.28
N GLY A 214 3.15 -4.23 17.05
CA GLY A 214 1.90 -3.51 17.24
C GLY A 214 1.72 -2.31 16.30
N PHE A 215 2.50 -2.24 15.22
CA PHE A 215 2.49 -1.15 14.23
C PHE A 215 2.30 -1.67 12.81
N HIS A 216 3.04 -2.70 12.40
CA HIS A 216 2.88 -3.29 11.09
C HIS A 216 1.73 -4.30 11.06
N PRO A 217 1.05 -4.46 9.91
CA PRO A 217 0.04 -5.50 9.76
C PRO A 217 0.64 -6.91 9.90
N GLY A 218 -0.10 -7.82 10.51
CA GLY A 218 0.18 -9.25 10.46
C GLY A 218 -0.41 -9.93 9.21
N GLU A 219 -0.15 -11.24 9.08
CA GLU A 219 -0.66 -12.06 7.96
C GLU A 219 -2.17 -11.89 7.71
N PRO A 220 -3.08 -11.88 8.73
CA PRO A 220 -4.51 -11.78 8.47
C PRO A 220 -4.90 -10.52 7.70
N VAL A 221 -4.24 -9.38 8.01
CA VAL A 221 -4.49 -8.10 7.33
C VAL A 221 -3.93 -8.13 5.91
N TYR A 222 -2.74 -8.72 5.72
CA TYR A 222 -2.16 -8.88 4.38
C TYR A 222 -3.00 -9.79 3.49
N ARG A 223 -3.61 -10.84 4.05
CA ARG A 223 -4.59 -11.67 3.37
C ARG A 223 -5.79 -10.86 2.90
N THR A 224 -6.47 -10.16 3.81
CA THR A 224 -7.63 -9.32 3.48
C THR A 224 -7.28 -8.29 2.40
N CYS A 225 -6.13 -7.62 2.53
CA CYS A 225 -5.67 -6.64 1.56
C CYS A 225 -5.42 -7.26 0.18
N GLY A 226 -4.63 -8.34 0.12
CA GLY A 226 -4.30 -9.01 -1.14
C GLY A 226 -5.52 -9.58 -1.85
N GLU A 227 -6.44 -10.20 -1.12
CA GLU A 227 -7.68 -10.75 -1.68
C GLU A 227 -8.64 -9.68 -2.20
N ALA A 228 -8.76 -8.55 -1.49
CA ALA A 228 -9.60 -7.42 -1.93
C ALA A 228 -9.03 -6.75 -3.19
N LEU A 229 -7.73 -6.50 -3.23
CA LEU A 229 -7.06 -5.95 -4.42
C LEU A 229 -7.18 -6.89 -5.62
N ALA A 230 -7.00 -8.19 -5.41
CA ALA A 230 -7.19 -9.19 -6.47
C ALA A 230 -8.64 -9.24 -6.98
N ALA A 231 -9.63 -9.09 -6.09
CA ALA A 231 -11.03 -9.01 -6.46
C ALA A 231 -11.31 -7.78 -7.33
N PHE A 232 -10.81 -6.62 -6.93
CA PHE A 232 -10.93 -5.38 -7.72
C PHE A 232 -10.33 -5.54 -9.12
N ILE A 233 -9.09 -6.03 -9.22
CA ILE A 233 -8.41 -6.21 -10.51
C ILE A 233 -9.18 -7.18 -11.41
N ALA A 234 -9.65 -8.31 -10.87
CA ALA A 234 -10.39 -9.28 -11.65
C ALA A 234 -11.70 -8.71 -12.20
N THR A 235 -12.49 -8.04 -11.36
CA THR A 235 -13.81 -7.53 -11.73
C THR A 235 -13.72 -6.31 -12.64
N GLU A 236 -12.97 -5.29 -12.22
CA GLU A 236 -13.03 -3.97 -12.83
C GLU A 236 -12.08 -3.82 -14.02
N LEU A 237 -10.96 -4.56 -14.03
CA LEU A 237 -9.89 -4.37 -15.01
C LEU A 237 -9.78 -5.52 -16.00
N ILE A 238 -10.00 -6.77 -15.57
CA ILE A 238 -9.89 -7.94 -16.47
C ILE A 238 -11.21 -8.24 -17.18
N TYR A 239 -12.35 -8.22 -16.47
CA TYR A 239 -13.62 -8.60 -17.09
C TYR A 239 -14.27 -7.49 -17.90
N SER A 240 -14.00 -6.22 -17.58
CA SER A 240 -14.46 -5.06 -18.36
C SER A 240 -13.89 -5.05 -19.79
N GLU A 241 -12.64 -5.50 -19.98
CA GLU A 241 -12.02 -5.63 -21.32
C GLU A 241 -12.68 -6.70 -22.21
N THR A 242 -13.36 -7.69 -21.63
CA THR A 242 -14.02 -8.76 -22.39
C THR A 242 -15.46 -8.47 -22.80
N ASN A 243 -16.05 -7.38 -22.29
CA ASN A 243 -17.46 -7.00 -22.53
C ASN A 243 -17.61 -5.73 -23.39
N THR A 244 -16.52 -5.25 -23.98
CA THR A 244 -16.47 -4.15 -24.97
C THR A 244 -15.95 -4.66 -26.30
#